data_AF-A0A8J2LEG3-F1
#
_entry.id   AF-A0A8J2LEG3-F1
#
_cell.length_a   1.000
_cell.length_b   1.000
_cell.length_c   1.000
_cell.angle_alpha   90.00
_cell.angle_beta   90.00
_cell.angle_gamma   90.00
#
_symmetry.space_group_name_H-M   'P 1'
#
loop_
_entity.id
_entity.type
_entity.pdbx_description
1 polymer ?
#
loop_
_entity_poly.entity_id
_entity_poly.type
_entity_poly.pdbx_seq_one_letter_code
_entity_poly.pdbx_strand_id
1 'polypeptide(L)'
;PFQTKDKVLKLFVYEICRSLYLRFSRELNFKGIPAYEYRAASELLQSIEQNPNNQCFCADPGQGLKNFCDVRGALRIFPCKSGMPIVLALPHYFQASQRYHDEVDGMEPDAEKHEISLVLEPVETSVLNSVYNTKIFP
;
A
#
# COMPACT_ATOMS: atom_id res chain seq x y z
N PRO A 1 11.36 13.20 -14.68
CA PRO A 1 11.01 13.77 -16.01
C PRO A 1 10.70 12.64 -17.01
N PHE A 2 9.88 12.96 -18.02
CA PHE A 2 9.46 12.15 -19.16
C PHE A 2 8.88 10.78 -18.76
N GLN A 3 7.78 10.77 -18.01
CA GLN A 3 7.11 9.54 -17.61
C GLN A 3 6.37 8.90 -18.77
N THR A 4 6.45 7.57 -18.81
CA THR A 4 5.70 6.71 -19.72
C THR A 4 4.73 5.83 -18.93
N LYS A 5 3.69 5.33 -19.60
CA LYS A 5 2.61 4.55 -18.97
C LYS A 5 3.06 3.16 -18.51
N ASP A 6 4.11 2.60 -19.11
CA ASP A 6 4.72 1.31 -18.77
C ASP A 6 5.68 1.38 -17.57
N LYS A 7 6.14 2.59 -17.22
CA LYS A 7 7.12 2.78 -16.15
C LYS A 7 6.49 2.61 -14.78
N VAL A 8 7.07 1.72 -13.98
CA VAL A 8 6.71 1.54 -12.57
C VAL A 8 7.47 2.55 -11.71
N LEU A 9 6.73 3.32 -10.90
CA LEU A 9 7.34 4.23 -9.92
C LEU A 9 7.70 3.45 -8.66
N LYS A 10 8.96 3.56 -8.24
CA LYS A 10 9.47 2.91 -7.02
C LYS A 10 9.69 3.98 -5.96
N LEU A 11 8.97 3.91 -4.85
CA LEU A 11 9.02 4.88 -3.76
C LEU A 11 9.43 4.17 -2.47
N PHE A 12 10.49 4.62 -1.80
CA PHE A 12 10.76 4.14 -0.45
C PHE A 12 9.93 4.93 0.56
N VAL A 13 9.13 4.23 1.37
CA VAL A 13 8.31 4.85 2.40
C VAL A 13 8.90 4.52 3.77
N TYR A 14 9.51 5.53 4.38
CA TYR A 14 10.21 5.39 5.66
C TYR A 14 9.29 4.90 6.78
N GLU A 15 8.04 5.33 6.81
CA GLU A 15 7.08 4.95 7.85
C GLU A 15 6.89 3.44 7.95
N ILE A 16 6.82 2.76 6.81
CA ILE A 16 6.57 1.32 6.69
C ILE A 16 7.85 0.51 6.40
N CYS A 17 8.99 1.21 6.31
CA CYS A 17 10.32 0.64 6.08
C CYS A 17 10.41 -0.22 4.81
N ARG A 18 9.63 0.13 3.79
CA ARG A 18 9.48 -0.69 2.58
C ARG A 18 9.29 0.17 1.34
N SER A 19 9.71 -0.37 0.21
CA SER A 19 9.44 0.22 -1.10
C SER A 19 8.02 -0.09 -1.56
N LEU A 20 7.30 0.93 -2.02
CA LEU A 20 6.05 0.85 -2.75
C LEU A 20 6.31 0.91 -4.26
N TYR A 21 5.49 0.16 -4.99
CA TYR A 21 5.46 0.20 -6.44
C TYR A 21 4.13 0.81 -6.87
N LEU A 22 4.17 1.94 -7.57
CA LEU A 22 2.98 2.53 -8.18
C LEU A 22 2.99 2.25 -9.69
N ARG A 23 1.85 1.80 -10.20
CA ARG A 23 1.64 1.51 -11.63
C ARG A 23 0.67 2.53 -12.21
N PHE A 24 0.86 2.85 -13.49
CA PHE A 24 -0.06 3.70 -14.21
C PHE A 24 -1.47 3.12 -14.13
N SER A 25 -2.41 3.97 -13.74
CA SER A 25 -3.84 3.65 -13.65
C SER A 25 -4.56 4.24 -14.86
N ARG A 26 -4.48 5.56 -15.03
CA ARG A 26 -5.22 6.29 -16.07
C ARG A 26 -4.64 7.68 -16.33
N GLU A 27 -5.07 8.26 -17.45
CA GLU A 27 -4.91 9.69 -17.71
C GLU A 27 -6.06 10.48 -17.08
N LEU A 28 -5.77 11.70 -16.64
CA LEU A 28 -6.79 12.65 -16.20
C LEU A 28 -6.35 14.08 -16.48
N ASN A 29 -7.32 14.99 -16.43
CA ASN A 29 -7.04 16.43 -16.43
C ASN A 29 -7.13 16.96 -15.01
N PHE A 30 -6.01 17.36 -14.42
CA PHE A 30 -5.96 17.93 -13.08
C PHE A 30 -5.93 19.44 -13.16
N LYS A 31 -7.08 20.08 -12.96
CA LYS A 31 -7.22 21.55 -12.95
C LYS A 31 -6.63 22.23 -14.22
N GLY A 32 -6.88 21.65 -15.39
CA GLY A 32 -6.38 22.12 -16.69
C GLY A 32 -5.09 21.45 -17.14
N ILE A 33 -4.40 20.71 -16.28
CA ILE A 33 -3.09 20.10 -16.56
C ILE A 33 -3.28 18.62 -16.96
N PRO A 34 -2.82 18.18 -18.15
CA PRO A 34 -2.75 16.76 -18.49
C PRO A 34 -1.87 16.01 -17.49
N ALA A 35 -2.39 14.94 -16.90
CA ALA A 35 -1.72 14.23 -15.82
C ALA A 35 -1.90 12.71 -15.92
N TYR A 36 -0.97 12.00 -15.31
CA TYR A 36 -1.06 10.55 -15.11
C TYR A 36 -1.34 10.26 -13.64
N GLU A 37 -2.35 9.43 -13.39
CA GLU A 37 -2.61 8.83 -12.08
C GLU A 37 -1.90 7.48 -11.99
N TYR A 38 -1.12 7.32 -10.94
CA TYR A 38 -0.49 6.07 -10.55
C TYR A 38 -1.14 5.58 -9.26
N ARG A 39 -1.37 4.27 -9.14
CA ARG A 39 -1.94 3.64 -7.95
C ARG A 39 -1.01 2.58 -7.40
N ALA A 40 -1.06 2.39 -6.08
CA ALA A 40 -0.25 1.36 -5.44
C ALA A 40 -0.67 -0.02 -5.92
N ALA A 41 0.33 -0.82 -6.27
CA ALA A 41 0.12 -2.19 -6.67
C ALA A 41 -0.32 -3.01 -5.43
N SER A 42 -1.43 -3.75 -5.55
CA SER A 42 -2.00 -4.58 -4.47
C SER A 42 -1.00 -5.60 -3.91
N GLU A 43 0.04 -5.93 -4.68
CA GLU A 43 1.17 -6.80 -4.35
C GLU A 43 1.82 -6.47 -3.00
N LEU A 44 1.73 -5.21 -2.54
CA LEU A 44 2.23 -4.77 -1.24
C LEU A 44 1.66 -5.58 -0.07
N LEU A 45 0.35 -5.83 -0.10
CA LEU A 45 -0.43 -6.39 1.01
C LEU A 45 -0.95 -7.79 0.74
N GLN A 46 -0.61 -8.38 -0.41
CA GLN A 46 -0.95 -9.76 -0.74
C GLN A 46 -0.32 -10.76 0.24
N SER A 47 -1.00 -11.88 0.46
CA SER A 47 -0.44 -13.00 1.23
C SER A 47 0.72 -13.66 0.48
N ILE A 48 1.50 -14.48 1.18
CA ILE A 48 2.60 -15.24 0.55
C ILE A 48 2.12 -16.25 -0.49
N GLU A 49 0.88 -16.73 -0.37
CA GLU A 49 0.26 -17.62 -1.36
C GLU A 49 0.00 -16.88 -2.68
N GLN A 50 -0.46 -15.64 -2.60
CA GLN A 50 -0.74 -14.80 -3.77
C GLN A 50 0.53 -14.16 -4.35
N ASN A 51 1.47 -13.77 -3.49
CA ASN A 51 2.76 -13.19 -3.86
C ASN A 51 3.89 -13.77 -3.01
N PRO A 52 4.55 -14.85 -3.46
CA PRO A 52 5.66 -15.48 -2.74
C PRO A 52 6.83 -14.53 -2.43
N ASN A 53 7.00 -13.45 -3.21
CA ASN A 53 8.04 -12.45 -2.93
C ASN A 53 7.80 -11.72 -1.60
N ASN A 54 6.59 -11.80 -1.03
CA ASN A 54 6.30 -11.21 0.28
C ASN A 54 6.86 -12.01 1.45
N GLN A 55 7.38 -13.23 1.23
CA GLN A 55 7.93 -14.09 2.27
C GLN A 55 9.01 -13.39 3.12
N CYS A 56 9.84 -12.54 2.50
CA CYS A 56 10.89 -11.80 3.21
C CYS A 56 10.36 -10.76 4.20
N PHE A 57 9.10 -10.34 4.08
CA PHE A 57 8.44 -9.40 5.00
C PHE A 57 7.69 -10.12 6.13
N CYS A 58 7.69 -11.44 6.11
CA CYS A 58 7.09 -12.31 7.12
C CYS A 58 8.10 -12.57 8.23
N ALA A 59 8.43 -11.54 9.00
CA ALA A 59 9.24 -11.71 10.19
C ALA A 59 8.40 -12.43 11.26
N ASP A 60 8.79 -13.66 11.62
CA ASP A 60 8.25 -14.35 12.78
C ASP A 60 8.99 -13.84 14.03
N PRO A 61 8.31 -13.16 14.98
CA PRO A 61 8.95 -12.68 16.20
C PRO A 61 9.28 -13.82 17.19
N GLY A 62 9.06 -15.10 16.85
CA GLY A 62 9.26 -16.22 17.76
C GLY A 62 8.21 -16.28 18.87
N GLN A 63 7.11 -15.53 18.74
CA GLN A 63 6.04 -15.39 19.75
C GLN A 63 4.80 -16.25 19.44
N GLY A 64 4.92 -17.27 18.58
CA GLY A 64 3.79 -18.16 18.26
C GLY A 64 2.75 -17.54 17.32
N LEU A 65 3.02 -16.38 16.73
CA LEU A 65 2.21 -15.74 15.69
C LEU A 65 2.50 -16.37 14.32
N LYS A 66 2.38 -17.70 14.24
CA LYS A 66 2.33 -18.42 12.97
C LYS A 66 1.13 -17.88 12.18
N ASN A 67 1.30 -17.71 10.87
CA ASN A 67 0.23 -17.46 9.89
C ASN A 67 -0.23 -16.00 9.67
N PHE A 68 0.44 -14.97 10.19
CA PHE A 68 0.06 -13.57 9.87
C PHE A 68 0.19 -13.25 8.37
N CYS A 69 1.22 -13.80 7.73
CA CYS A 69 1.49 -13.57 6.31
C CYS A 69 0.59 -14.38 5.36
N ASP A 70 -0.22 -15.29 5.90
CA ASP A 70 -1.17 -16.08 5.11
C ASP A 70 -2.45 -15.26 4.85
N VAL A 71 -2.68 -14.19 5.62
CA VAL A 71 -3.83 -13.31 5.47
C VAL A 71 -3.40 -12.02 4.75
N ARG A 72 -4.01 -11.74 3.60
CA ARG A 72 -3.76 -10.48 2.86
C ARG A 72 -4.36 -9.27 3.56
N GLY A 73 -3.71 -8.12 3.43
CA GLY A 73 -4.26 -6.82 3.82
C GLY A 73 -3.56 -6.09 4.95
N ALA A 74 -2.57 -6.73 5.59
CA ALA A 74 -1.87 -6.13 6.72
C ALA A 74 -0.36 -6.43 6.68
N LEU A 75 0.44 -5.49 7.19
CA LEU A 75 1.89 -5.57 7.25
C LEU A 75 2.36 -5.37 8.69
N ARG A 76 3.23 -6.24 9.17
CA ARG A 76 3.94 -6.05 10.44
C ARG A 76 5.23 -5.29 10.20
N ILE A 77 5.45 -4.25 11.00
CA ILE A 77 6.64 -3.40 10.89
C ILE A 77 7.49 -3.35 12.17
N PHE A 78 7.24 -4.29 13.10
CA PHE A 78 8.00 -4.38 14.36
C PHE A 78 9.53 -4.40 14.19
N PRO A 79 10.14 -5.04 13.17
CA PRO A 79 11.61 -5.09 13.07
C PRO A 79 12.22 -3.71 12.87
N CYS A 80 11.48 -2.77 12.27
CA CYS A 80 11.96 -1.42 12.01
C CYS A 80 11.38 -0.36 12.95
N LYS A 81 10.48 -0.77 13.86
CA LYS A 81 9.90 0.09 14.91
C LYS A 81 10.34 -0.36 16.31
N SER A 82 11.62 -0.70 16.45
CA SER A 82 12.24 -1.04 17.73
C SER A 82 11.53 -2.17 18.49
N GLY A 83 10.95 -3.14 17.76
CA GLY A 83 10.24 -4.27 18.35
C GLY A 83 8.79 -3.99 18.77
N MET A 84 8.27 -2.77 18.58
CA MET A 84 6.86 -2.48 18.88
C MET A 84 5.93 -3.31 17.98
N PRO A 85 4.85 -3.91 18.50
CA PRO A 85 3.98 -4.85 17.78
C PRO A 85 3.02 -4.16 16.80
N ILE A 86 3.53 -3.22 16.00
CA ILE A 86 2.73 -2.38 15.11
C ILE A 86 2.33 -3.12 13.83
N VAL A 87 1.04 -3.03 13.51
CA VAL A 87 0.45 -3.51 12.26
C VAL A 87 -0.06 -2.33 11.43
N LEU A 88 0.17 -2.37 10.12
CA LEU A 88 -0.33 -1.41 9.15
C LEU A 88 -1.32 -2.08 8.20
N ALA A 89 -2.41 -1.38 7.89
CA ALA A 89 -3.31 -1.73 6.80
C ALA A 89 -3.74 -0.46 6.04
N LEU A 90 -4.41 -0.62 4.90
CA LEU A 90 -5.11 0.50 4.27
C LEU A 90 -6.36 0.87 5.09
N PRO A 91 -6.85 2.12 4.99
CA PRO A 91 -8.02 2.54 5.74
C PRO A 91 -9.23 1.64 5.46
N HIS A 92 -10.01 1.40 6.50
CA HIS A 92 -11.14 0.46 6.50
C HIS A 92 -10.79 -0.93 5.94
N TYR A 93 -9.54 -1.38 6.13
CA TYR A 93 -9.04 -2.65 5.61
C TYR A 93 -9.25 -2.80 4.09
N PHE A 94 -9.16 -1.70 3.34
CA PHE A 94 -9.22 -1.74 1.89
C PHE A 94 -8.17 -2.72 1.32
N GLN A 95 -8.58 -3.57 0.37
CA GLN A 95 -7.76 -4.67 -0.17
C GLN A 95 -7.31 -5.73 0.85
N ALA A 96 -7.93 -5.82 2.02
CA ALA A 96 -7.69 -6.88 3.00
C ALA A 96 -8.66 -8.07 2.85
N SER A 97 -8.30 -9.19 3.47
CA SER A 97 -9.19 -10.36 3.61
C SER A 97 -10.44 -10.03 4.41
N GLN A 98 -11.55 -10.69 4.06
CA GLN A 98 -12.85 -10.52 4.74
C GLN A 98 -12.77 -10.71 6.26
N ARG A 99 -11.89 -11.61 6.72
CA ARG A 99 -11.61 -11.82 8.14
C ARG A 99 -11.40 -10.53 8.95
N TYR A 100 -10.72 -9.53 8.40
CA TYR A 100 -10.49 -8.26 9.11
C TYR A 100 -11.77 -7.42 9.26
N HIS A 101 -12.69 -7.53 8.30
CA HIS A 101 -13.99 -6.87 8.35
C HIS A 101 -14.94 -7.58 9.31
N ASP A 102 -14.82 -8.91 9.45
CA ASP A 102 -15.65 -9.70 10.35
C ASP A 102 -15.27 -9.48 11.83
N GLU A 103 -14.01 -9.10 12.10
CA GLU A 103 -13.49 -8.87 13.45
C GLU A 103 -13.67 -7.41 13.93
N VAL A 104 -14.00 -6.46 13.04
CA VAL A 104 -14.13 -5.04 13.40
C VAL A 104 -15.34 -4.37 12.71
N ASP A 105 -16.27 -3.89 13.52
CA ASP A 105 -17.45 -3.16 13.05
C ASP A 105 -17.10 -1.79 12.46
N GLY A 106 -17.95 -1.31 11.53
CA GLY A 106 -17.87 0.04 10.96
C GLY A 106 -16.84 0.22 9.83
N MET A 107 -16.41 -0.87 9.19
CA MET A 107 -15.49 -0.80 8.05
C MET A 107 -16.23 -0.56 6.73
N GLU A 108 -15.86 0.50 6.01
CA GLU A 108 -16.43 0.91 4.72
C GLU A 108 -15.30 1.11 3.70
N PRO A 109 -14.71 0.02 3.14
CA PRO A 109 -13.62 0.13 2.16
C PRO A 109 -14.09 0.83 0.87
N ASP A 110 -13.31 1.80 0.38
CA ASP A 110 -13.64 2.64 -0.77
C ASP A 110 -12.34 2.92 -1.56
N ALA A 111 -12.31 2.56 -2.84
CA ALA A 111 -11.10 2.68 -3.64
C ALA A 111 -10.68 4.14 -3.90
N GLU A 112 -11.63 5.07 -4.00
CA GLU A 112 -11.29 6.48 -4.24
C GLU A 112 -10.71 7.15 -2.99
N LYS A 113 -11.10 6.68 -1.80
CA LYS A 113 -10.67 7.26 -0.52
C LYS A 113 -9.49 6.54 0.11
N HIS A 114 -9.40 5.22 -0.06
CA HIS A 114 -8.52 4.35 0.73
C HIS A 114 -7.39 3.72 -0.09
N GLU A 115 -7.37 3.90 -1.40
CA GLU A 115 -6.25 3.49 -2.24
C GLU A 115 -5.14 4.57 -2.25
N ILE A 116 -3.89 4.12 -2.21
CA ILE A 116 -2.74 5.00 -2.35
C ILE A 116 -2.61 5.40 -3.82
N SER A 117 -2.59 6.69 -4.10
CA SER A 117 -2.47 7.23 -5.46
C SER A 117 -1.53 8.43 -5.54
N LEU A 118 -0.94 8.63 -6.72
CA LEU A 118 -0.07 9.74 -7.05
C LEU A 118 -0.45 10.28 -8.42
N VAL A 119 -0.76 11.56 -8.50
CA VAL A 119 -1.05 12.26 -9.75
C VAL A 119 0.14 13.14 -10.08
N LEU A 120 0.66 12.98 -11.29
CA LEU A 120 1.83 13.71 -11.76
C LEU A 120 1.65 14.26 -13.16
N GLU A 121 2.28 15.40 -13.42
CA GLU A 121 2.47 15.92 -14.78
C GLU A 121 3.59 15.10 -15.46
N PRO A 122 3.36 14.55 -16.67
CA PRO A 122 4.24 13.53 -17.24
C PRO A 122 5.61 14.05 -17.71
N VAL A 123 5.73 15.31 -18.17
CA VAL A 123 6.97 15.84 -18.77
C VAL A 123 8.02 16.13 -17.71
N GLU A 124 7.69 16.91 -16.70
CA GLU A 124 8.60 17.28 -15.61
C GLU A 124 8.54 16.26 -14.45
N THR A 125 7.47 15.46 -14.36
CA THR A 125 7.18 14.61 -13.18
C THR A 125 6.88 15.43 -11.93
N SER A 126 6.31 16.62 -12.11
CA SER A 126 5.81 17.41 -10.99
C SER A 126 4.63 16.69 -10.35
N VAL A 127 4.67 16.50 -9.03
CA VAL A 127 3.55 15.92 -8.27
C VAL A 127 2.45 16.97 -8.15
N LEU A 128 1.27 16.66 -8.70
CA LEU A 128 0.11 17.55 -8.70
C LEU A 128 -0.85 17.24 -7.55
N ASN A 129 -0.96 15.96 -7.18
CA ASN A 129 -1.75 15.49 -6.04
C ASN A 129 -1.22 14.14 -5.55
N SER A 130 -1.39 13.84 -4.27
CA SER A 130 -1.09 12.53 -3.70
C SER A 130 -2.11 12.15 -2.63
N VAL A 131 -2.46 10.87 -2.59
CA VAL A 131 -3.24 10.25 -1.52
C VAL A 131 -2.39 9.14 -0.94
N TYR A 132 -1.95 9.32 0.30
CA TYR A 132 -1.23 8.30 1.06
C TYR A 132 -1.89 8.17 2.42
N ASN A 133 -2.72 7.14 2.58
CA ASN A 133 -3.44 6.85 3.81
C ASN A 133 -3.11 5.43 4.25
N THR A 134 -2.59 5.29 5.45
CA THR A 134 -2.34 4.02 6.13
C THR A 134 -2.90 4.11 7.54
N LYS A 135 -3.43 3.01 8.05
CA LYS A 135 -3.92 2.92 9.43
C LYS A 135 -2.98 2.05 10.24
N ILE A 136 -2.49 2.62 11.34
CA ILE A 136 -1.61 1.98 12.30
C ILE A 136 -2.47 1.39 13.41
N PHE A 137 -2.26 0.11 13.70
CA PHE A 137 -2.91 -0.63 14.78
C PHE A 137 -1.83 -1.01 15.80
N PRO A 138 -2.02 -0.65 17.09
CA PRO A 138 -1.10 -1.02 18.17
C PRO A 138 -1.22 -2.49 18.59
#